data_AF-A0AA40ZVN0-F1
#
_entry.id   AF-A0AA40ZVN0-F1
#
_cell.length_a   1.000
_cell.length_b   1.000
_cell.length_c   1.000
_cell.angle_alpha   90.00
_cell.angle_beta   90.00
_cell.angle_gamma   90.00
#
_symmetry.space_group_name_H-M   'P 1'
#
loop_
_entity.id
_entity.type
_entity.pdbx_description
1 polymer ?
#
loop_
_entity_poly.entity_id
_entity_poly.type
_entity_poly.pdbx_seq_one_letter_code
_entity_poly.pdbx_strand_id
1 'polypeptide(L)'
;MESHFAAKVDSMMIDRTEMERAISTLSQKLAALPRLTREVFKFLVERRDERTAGFSDDFRISDPKLRRIYRGDDLDGDLALLSEAGLVSLNEPENHGEAYYWRIHFPGSGYSFHLTFIEYVADIRLDLRKPLVTLDFSDF
;
A
#
# COMPACT_ATOMS: atom_id res chain seq x y z
N MET A 1 17.01 26.57 -10.20
CA MET A 1 16.42 25.60 -9.24
C MET A 1 15.60 24.54 -9.99
N GLU A 2 15.98 24.18 -11.21
CA GLU A 2 15.20 23.29 -12.10
C GLU A 2 15.88 21.94 -12.35
N SER A 3 17.20 21.84 -12.10
CA SER A 3 17.98 20.62 -12.34
C SER A 3 17.72 19.50 -11.34
N HIS A 4 17.39 19.81 -10.08
CA HIS A 4 17.07 18.80 -9.07
C HIS A 4 15.67 18.20 -9.23
N PHE A 5 14.74 18.94 -9.84
CA PHE A 5 13.37 18.46 -10.04
C PHE A 5 13.30 17.52 -11.25
N ALA A 6 13.96 17.87 -12.36
CA ALA A 6 14.04 17.03 -13.55
C ALA A 6 14.76 15.69 -13.28
N ALA A 7 15.87 15.70 -12.53
CA ALA A 7 16.57 14.47 -12.16
C ALA A 7 15.76 13.57 -11.20
N LYS A 8 14.87 14.17 -10.39
CA LYS A 8 13.98 13.42 -9.49
C LYS A 8 12.83 12.75 -10.26
N VAL A 9 12.33 13.40 -11.30
CA VAL A 9 11.27 12.86 -12.18
C VAL A 9 11.77 11.70 -13.03
N ASP A 10 12.97 11.81 -13.64
CA ASP A 10 13.59 10.69 -14.37
C ASP A 10 13.96 9.51 -13.44
N SER A 11 14.31 9.79 -12.18
CA SER A 11 14.58 8.77 -11.16
C SER A 11 13.32 8.15 -10.53
N MET A 12 12.12 8.67 -10.82
CA MET A 12 10.84 8.21 -10.27
C MET A 12 10.06 7.30 -11.23
N MET A 13 10.52 7.13 -12.47
CA MET A 13 9.96 6.12 -13.37
C MET A 13 10.51 4.75 -12.99
N ILE A 14 9.63 3.91 -12.46
CA ILE A 14 9.91 2.49 -12.24
C ILE A 14 10.24 1.82 -13.59
N ASP A 15 11.42 1.22 -13.69
CA ASP A 15 11.74 0.40 -14.85
C ASP A 15 11.07 -0.97 -14.76
N ARG A 16 11.05 -1.70 -15.88
CA ARG A 16 10.42 -3.03 -15.97
C ARG A 16 10.98 -4.03 -14.95
N THR A 17 12.30 -4.01 -14.72
CA THR A 17 12.95 -4.95 -13.80
C THR A 17 12.54 -4.65 -12.37
N GLU A 18 12.50 -3.37 -11.99
CA GLU A 18 12.05 -2.95 -10.66
C GLU A 18 10.55 -3.22 -10.45
N MET A 19 9.73 -3.06 -11.50
CA MET A 19 8.31 -3.45 -11.50
C MET A 19 8.13 -4.94 -11.23
N GLU A 20 8.83 -5.80 -12.00
CA GLU A 20 8.78 -7.26 -11.84
C GLU A 20 9.25 -7.69 -10.44
N ARG A 21 10.30 -7.06 -9.90
CA ARG A 21 10.78 -7.28 -8.53
C ARG A 21 9.76 -6.86 -7.49
N ALA A 22 9.14 -5.70 -7.65
CA ALA A 22 8.12 -5.19 -6.74
C ALA A 22 6.89 -6.10 -6.70
N ILE A 23 6.38 -6.51 -7.87
CA ILE A 23 5.27 -7.46 -8.00
C ILE A 23 5.62 -8.80 -7.37
N SER A 24 6.79 -9.36 -7.70
CA SER A 24 7.24 -10.64 -7.15
C SER A 24 7.33 -10.60 -5.62
N THR A 25 7.92 -9.53 -5.07
CA THR A 25 8.05 -9.34 -3.62
C THR A 25 6.68 -9.17 -2.95
N LEU A 26 5.78 -8.39 -3.56
CA LEU A 26 4.42 -8.20 -3.04
C LEU A 26 3.65 -9.51 -3.05
N SER A 27 3.69 -10.24 -4.15
CA SER A 27 3.05 -11.56 -4.30
C SER A 27 3.55 -12.55 -3.26
N GLN A 28 4.87 -12.63 -3.04
CA GLN A 28 5.47 -13.50 -2.02
C GLN A 28 5.00 -13.15 -0.60
N LYS A 29 5.00 -11.86 -0.24
CA LYS A 29 4.51 -11.39 1.06
C LYS A 29 3.04 -11.74 1.27
N LEU A 30 2.19 -11.51 0.27
CA LEU A 30 0.76 -11.81 0.35
C LEU A 30 0.47 -13.31 0.34
N ALA A 31 1.26 -14.12 -0.37
CA ALA A 31 1.12 -15.58 -0.41
C ALA A 31 1.33 -16.25 0.95
N ALA A 32 2.17 -15.66 1.80
CA ALA A 32 2.40 -16.13 3.17
C ALA A 32 1.22 -15.83 4.12
N LEU A 33 0.27 -14.99 3.70
CA LEU A 33 -0.84 -14.54 4.54
C LEU A 33 -2.13 -15.33 4.30
N PRO A 34 -2.95 -15.52 5.36
CA PRO A 34 -4.31 -16.02 5.22
C PRO A 34 -5.09 -15.20 4.19
N ARG A 35 -6.01 -15.86 3.49
CA ARG A 35 -6.86 -15.19 2.48
C ARG A 35 -7.64 -14.02 3.10
N LEU A 36 -8.14 -14.19 4.32
CA LEU A 36 -8.88 -13.13 5.01
C LEU A 36 -7.99 -11.89 5.25
N THR A 37 -6.76 -12.09 5.73
CA THR A 37 -5.78 -11.02 5.93
C THR A 37 -5.42 -10.29 4.64
N ARG A 38 -5.37 -11.00 3.49
CA ARG A 38 -5.23 -10.36 2.18
C ARG A 38 -6.41 -9.48 1.80
N GLU A 39 -7.64 -9.89 2.14
CA GLU A 39 -8.84 -9.06 1.93
C GLU A 39 -8.78 -7.80 2.82
N VAL A 40 -8.24 -7.92 4.04
CA VAL A 40 -7.98 -6.73 4.89
C VAL A 40 -6.96 -5.82 4.24
N PHE A 41 -5.84 -6.33 3.72
CA PHE A 41 -4.86 -5.50 3.00
C PHE A 41 -5.50 -4.78 1.80
N LYS A 42 -6.25 -5.51 0.97
CA LYS A 42 -7.04 -4.94 -0.13
C LYS A 42 -7.94 -3.80 0.38
N PHE A 43 -8.68 -4.04 1.45
CA PHE A 43 -9.57 -3.03 2.05
C PHE A 43 -8.81 -1.78 2.50
N LEU A 44 -7.64 -1.92 3.14
CA LEU A 44 -6.80 -0.79 3.54
C LEU A 44 -6.38 0.05 2.32
N VAL A 45 -5.96 -0.61 1.24
CA VAL A 45 -5.55 0.04 -0.02
C VAL A 45 -6.73 0.79 -0.65
N GLU A 46 -7.92 0.19 -0.68
CA GLU A 46 -9.14 0.81 -1.23
C GLU A 46 -9.64 1.99 -0.39
N ARG A 47 -9.53 1.90 0.94
CA ARG A 47 -10.08 2.88 1.88
C ARG A 47 -9.03 3.85 2.42
N ARG A 48 -7.82 3.82 1.86
CA ARG A 48 -6.73 4.75 2.18
C ARG A 48 -7.20 6.20 2.11
N ASP A 49 -6.55 7.05 2.87
CA ASP A 49 -6.80 8.48 2.84
C ASP A 49 -6.30 9.06 1.53
N GLU A 50 -7.04 9.99 0.94
CA GLU A 50 -6.66 10.67 -0.31
C GLU A 50 -5.41 11.55 -0.15
N ARG A 51 -5.10 11.95 1.10
CA ARG A 51 -3.92 12.75 1.45
C ARG A 51 -2.77 11.85 1.89
N THR A 52 -1.71 11.79 1.10
CA THR A 52 -0.39 11.26 1.52
C THR A 52 0.17 12.05 2.70
N ALA A 53 1.09 11.46 3.46
CA ALA A 53 1.70 12.11 4.63
C ALA A 53 2.85 13.03 4.21
N GLY A 54 2.55 14.30 3.88
CA GLY A 54 3.59 15.30 3.65
C GLY A 54 4.49 14.96 2.46
N PHE A 55 5.82 15.02 2.65
CA PHE A 55 6.82 14.81 1.58
C PHE A 55 7.03 13.34 1.17
N SER A 56 6.39 12.37 1.84
CA SER A 56 6.40 10.96 1.44
C SER A 56 5.05 10.56 0.85
N ASP A 57 5.09 10.01 -0.37
CA ASP A 57 3.91 9.56 -1.13
C ASP A 57 3.29 8.26 -0.58
N ASP A 58 3.66 7.86 0.65
CA ASP A 58 3.20 6.62 1.24
C ASP A 58 1.69 6.64 1.49
N PHE A 59 1.03 5.57 1.09
CA PHE A 59 -0.38 5.36 1.40
C PHE A 59 -0.58 5.18 2.91
N ARG A 60 -1.69 5.74 3.41
CA ARG A 60 -2.05 5.64 4.82
C ARG A 60 -3.54 5.57 5.04
N ILE A 61 -3.94 5.14 6.22
CA ILE A 61 -5.31 5.26 6.70
C ILE A 61 -5.32 5.61 8.19
N SER A 62 -6.10 6.61 8.56
CA SER A 62 -6.38 6.93 9.98
C SER A 62 -6.93 5.71 10.72
N ASP A 63 -6.34 5.37 11.88
CA ASP A 63 -6.79 4.25 12.71
C ASP A 63 -8.24 4.45 13.24
N PRO A 64 -8.64 5.64 13.75
CA PRO A 64 -10.04 5.91 14.08
C PRO A 64 -11.01 5.72 12.91
N LYS A 65 -10.61 6.12 11.69
CA LYS A 65 -11.42 5.88 10.49
C LYS A 65 -11.54 4.38 10.24
N LEU A 66 -10.42 3.67 10.19
CA LEU A 66 -10.35 2.22 9.96
C LEU A 66 -11.26 1.45 10.91
N ARG A 67 -11.12 1.68 12.23
CA ARG A 67 -11.93 1.01 13.26
C ARG A 67 -13.43 1.31 13.14
N ARG A 68 -13.81 2.46 12.57
CA ARG A 68 -15.22 2.83 12.36
C ARG A 68 -15.82 2.16 11.12
N ILE A 69 -15.02 1.97 10.06
CA ILE A 69 -15.51 1.48 8.76
C ILE A 69 -15.32 -0.03 8.57
N TYR A 70 -14.37 -0.64 9.27
CA TYR A 70 -14.15 -2.09 9.21
C TYR A 70 -15.26 -2.83 9.97
N ARG A 71 -15.69 -3.97 9.42
CA ARG A 71 -16.80 -4.79 9.94
C ARG A 71 -16.46 -6.26 10.12
N GLY A 72 -15.20 -6.64 9.92
CA GLY A 72 -14.73 -8.01 10.19
C GLY A 72 -14.46 -8.22 11.68
N ASP A 73 -14.23 -9.48 12.05
CA ASP A 73 -14.23 -9.91 13.44
C ASP A 73 -12.90 -9.64 14.18
N ASP A 74 -11.75 -9.77 13.51
CA ASP A 74 -10.42 -9.68 14.14
C ASP A 74 -9.48 -8.73 13.39
N LEU A 75 -9.81 -7.44 13.43
CA LEU A 75 -8.97 -6.41 12.79
C LEU A 75 -7.55 -6.37 13.38
N ASP A 76 -7.42 -6.47 14.71
CA ASP A 76 -6.13 -6.33 15.38
C ASP A 76 -5.21 -7.52 15.04
N GLY A 77 -5.74 -8.75 14.96
CA GLY A 77 -5.01 -9.92 14.50
C GLY A 77 -4.57 -9.81 13.04
N ASP A 78 -5.45 -9.35 12.15
CA ASP A 78 -5.10 -9.12 10.74
C ASP A 78 -4.02 -8.02 10.58
N LEU A 79 -4.10 -6.94 11.35
CA LEU A 79 -3.10 -5.86 11.36
C LEU A 79 -1.75 -6.34 11.88
N ALA A 80 -1.73 -7.22 12.90
CA ALA A 80 -0.50 -7.82 13.40
C ALA A 80 0.20 -8.65 12.31
N LEU A 81 -0.53 -9.53 11.63
CA LEU A 81 0.01 -10.35 10.54
C LEU A 81 0.52 -9.49 9.36
N LEU A 82 -0.21 -8.44 9.01
CA LEU A 82 0.22 -7.49 7.97
C LEU A 82 1.48 -6.73 8.38
N SER A 83 1.62 -6.41 9.67
CA SER A 83 2.79 -5.72 10.18
C SER A 83 4.02 -6.63 10.19
N GLU A 84 3.87 -7.89 10.62
CA GLU A 84 4.92 -8.91 10.55
C GLU A 84 5.39 -9.16 9.10
N ALA A 85 4.45 -9.17 8.14
CA ALA A 85 4.77 -9.25 6.73
C ALA A 85 5.43 -7.98 6.16
N GLY A 86 5.51 -6.90 6.95
CA GLY A 86 6.05 -5.61 6.53
C GLY A 86 5.20 -4.93 5.46
N LEU A 87 3.89 -5.15 5.48
CA LEU A 87 2.91 -4.52 4.58
C LEU A 87 2.19 -3.35 5.23
N VAL A 88 2.21 -3.26 6.56
CA VAL A 88 1.74 -2.08 7.30
C VAL A 88 2.65 -1.74 8.49
N SER A 89 2.64 -0.49 8.90
CA SER A 89 3.21 -0.08 10.20
C SER A 89 2.34 0.97 10.85
N LEU A 90 2.16 0.88 12.16
CA LEU A 90 1.56 1.95 12.93
C LEU A 90 2.52 3.14 12.98
N ASN A 91 2.02 4.33 12.71
CA ASN A 91 2.74 5.56 12.96
C ASN A 91 2.09 6.30 14.12
N GLU A 92 2.89 6.53 15.16
CA GLU A 92 2.49 7.34 16.29
C GLU A 92 2.60 8.83 15.93
N PRO A 93 1.56 9.63 16.23
CA PRO A 93 1.59 11.06 15.94
C PRO A 93 2.73 11.74 16.70
N GLU A 94 3.46 12.61 16.00
CA GLU A 94 4.55 13.40 16.61
C GLU A 94 4.01 14.51 17.53
N ASN A 95 2.78 14.99 17.26
CA ASN A 95 2.12 16.02 18.04
C ASN A 95 1.00 15.47 18.92
N HIS A 96 0.88 16.02 20.12
CA HIS A 96 -0.19 15.67 21.05
C HIS A 96 -1.57 16.05 20.48
N GLY A 97 -2.47 15.07 20.39
CA GLY A 97 -3.85 15.25 19.90
C GLY A 97 -4.08 14.89 18.44
N GLU A 98 -3.04 14.50 17.69
CA GLU A 98 -3.22 13.90 16.37
C GLU A 98 -3.62 12.42 16.49
N ALA A 99 -4.29 11.89 15.47
CA ALA A 99 -4.71 10.50 15.44
C ALA A 99 -3.60 9.60 14.89
N TYR A 100 -3.49 8.39 15.43
CA TYR A 100 -2.68 7.33 14.84
C TYR A 100 -3.10 7.03 13.41
N TYR A 101 -2.14 6.63 12.59
CA TYR A 101 -2.38 6.16 11.23
C TYR A 101 -1.57 4.91 10.93
N TRP A 102 -2.16 4.03 10.14
CA TRP A 102 -1.48 2.89 9.56
C TRP A 102 -0.88 3.32 8.23
N ARG A 103 0.43 3.21 8.09
CA ARG A 103 1.13 3.33 6.80
C ARG A 103 1.01 2.01 6.08
N ILE A 104 0.78 2.06 4.78
CA ILE A 104 0.65 0.90 3.89
C ILE A 104 1.91 0.84 3.04
N HIS A 105 2.64 -0.26 3.16
CA HIS A 105 3.94 -0.44 2.51
C HIS A 105 3.80 -1.32 1.29
N PHE A 106 4.30 -0.82 0.18
CA PHE A 106 4.47 -1.58 -1.05
C PHE A 106 5.97 -1.79 -1.30
N PRO A 107 6.40 -3.01 -1.66
CA PRO A 107 7.74 -3.22 -2.21
C PRO A 107 7.99 -2.29 -3.40
N GLY A 108 9.19 -1.73 -3.52
CA GLY A 108 9.50 -0.78 -4.60
C GLY A 108 8.83 0.59 -4.45
N SER A 109 8.31 0.96 -3.27
CA SER A 109 7.76 2.31 -3.04
C SER A 109 8.78 3.43 -3.26
N GLY A 110 10.07 3.16 -3.03
CA GLY A 110 11.17 4.08 -3.38
C GLY A 110 11.32 4.36 -4.89
N TYR A 111 10.69 3.54 -5.74
CA TYR A 111 10.58 3.72 -7.18
C TYR A 111 9.13 4.05 -7.60
N SER A 112 8.29 4.55 -6.69
CA SER A 112 6.89 4.91 -6.98
C SER A 112 5.97 3.76 -7.41
N PHE A 113 6.36 2.49 -7.21
CA PHE A 113 5.56 1.32 -7.63
C PHE A 113 4.09 1.40 -7.21
N HIS A 114 3.83 1.75 -5.95
CA HIS A 114 2.49 1.87 -5.38
C HIS A 114 1.60 2.89 -6.10
N LEU A 115 2.16 3.99 -6.59
CA LEU A 115 1.42 4.99 -7.36
C LEU A 115 1.04 4.41 -8.72
N THR A 116 2.03 3.90 -9.47
CA THR A 116 1.82 3.29 -10.80
C THR A 116 0.87 2.10 -10.74
N PHE A 117 1.00 1.24 -9.73
CA PHE A 117 0.15 0.08 -9.52
C PHE A 117 -1.32 0.50 -9.35
N ILE A 118 -1.61 1.50 -8.52
CA ILE A 118 -2.97 1.96 -8.29
C ILE A 118 -3.54 2.77 -9.45
N GLU A 119 -2.73 3.60 -10.10
CA GLU A 119 -3.11 4.32 -11.32
C GLU A 119 -3.51 3.33 -12.42
N TYR A 120 -2.68 2.33 -12.69
CA TYR A 120 -2.97 1.29 -13.68
C TYR A 120 -4.27 0.54 -13.35
N VAL A 121 -4.42 0.07 -12.11
CA VAL A 121 -5.64 -0.60 -11.64
C VAL A 121 -6.88 0.27 -11.86
N ALA A 122 -6.80 1.57 -11.59
CA ALA A 122 -7.91 2.50 -11.76
C ALA A 122 -8.24 2.70 -13.25
N ASP A 123 -7.23 2.88 -14.10
CA ASP A 123 -7.37 3.15 -15.53
C ASP A 123 -8.08 2.00 -16.26
N ILE A 124 -7.69 0.76 -15.97
CA ILE A 124 -8.31 -0.43 -16.58
C ILE A 124 -9.52 -0.95 -15.77
N ARG A 125 -9.88 -0.27 -14.67
CA ARG A 125 -10.97 -0.64 -13.75
C ARG A 125 -10.82 -2.09 -13.23
N LEU A 126 -9.60 -2.47 -12.90
CA LEU A 126 -9.30 -3.80 -12.37
C LEU A 126 -9.80 -3.92 -10.92
N ASP A 127 -10.44 -5.04 -10.57
CA ASP A 127 -10.73 -5.34 -9.18
C ASP A 127 -9.42 -5.72 -8.46
N LEU A 128 -9.04 -4.94 -7.44
CA LEU A 128 -7.86 -5.20 -6.60
C LEU A 128 -7.86 -6.59 -5.96
N ARG A 129 -9.02 -7.27 -5.87
CA ARG A 129 -9.10 -8.67 -5.46
C ARG A 129 -8.24 -9.56 -6.35
N LYS A 130 -8.14 -9.29 -7.66
CA LYS A 130 -7.36 -10.10 -8.61
C LYS A 130 -5.86 -10.12 -8.22
N PRO A 131 -5.16 -8.97 -8.14
CA PRO A 131 -3.75 -8.97 -7.74
C PRO A 131 -3.52 -9.16 -6.23
N LEU A 132 -4.35 -8.58 -5.36
CA LEU A 132 -4.03 -8.54 -3.92
C LEU A 132 -4.57 -9.75 -3.14
N VAL A 133 -5.61 -10.41 -3.63
CA VAL A 133 -6.24 -11.53 -2.92
C VAL A 133 -6.00 -12.84 -3.65
N THR A 134 -6.30 -12.92 -4.95
CA THR A 134 -6.08 -14.15 -5.72
C THR A 134 -4.64 -14.31 -6.20
N LEU A 135 -3.82 -13.26 -6.05
CA LEU A 135 -2.40 -13.23 -6.44
C LEU A 135 -2.20 -13.46 -7.95
N ASP A 136 -3.18 -13.02 -8.73
CA ASP A 136 -3.14 -13.05 -10.18
C ASP A 136 -2.74 -11.65 -10.68
N PHE A 137 -1.50 -11.56 -11.16
CA PHE A 137 -0.91 -10.34 -11.69
C PHE A 137 -0.82 -10.37 -13.22
N SER A 138 -1.61 -11.20 -13.92
CA SER A 138 -1.50 -11.38 -15.38
C SER A 138 -1.72 -10.11 -16.22
N ASP A 139 -2.33 -9.07 -15.63
CA ASP A 139 -2.61 -7.79 -16.31
C ASP A 139 -1.44 -6.81 -16.19
N PHE A 140 -0.41 -7.12 -15.40
CA PHE A 140 0.81 -6.32 -15.22
C PHE A 140 1.96 -6.91 -16.04
#